data_AF-A0A1Y4R6T1-F1
#
_entry.id   AF-A0A1Y4R6T1-F1
#
_cell.length_a   1.000
_cell.length_b   1.000
_cell.length_c   1.000
_cell.angle_alpha   90.00
_cell.angle_beta   90.00
_cell.angle_gamma   90.00
#
_symmetry.space_group_name_H-M   'P 1'
#
loop_
_entity.id
_entity.type
_entity.pdbx_description
1 polymer ?
#
loop_
_entity_poly.entity_id
_entity_poly.type
_entity_poly.pdbx_seq_one_letter_code
_entity_poly.pdbx_strand_id
1 'polypeptide(L)'
;MAKCKLLMSTAQVQKLIDFFDGYEDDKVKCKFIKKTGIKAEIECETELSPDEAASYCKGLFKKTPEGGILYFSIQPDGFFG
;
A
#
# COMPACT_ATOMS: atom_id res chain seq x y z
N MET A 1 -12.02 -7.09 -11.28
CA MET A 1 -11.36 -6.48 -10.11
C MET A 1 -11.63 -4.99 -10.10
N ALA A 2 -12.00 -4.43 -8.95
CA ALA A 2 -12.14 -3.00 -8.78
C ALA A 2 -10.75 -2.38 -8.57
N LYS A 3 -10.61 -1.09 -8.86
CA LYS A 3 -9.39 -0.33 -8.57
C LYS A 3 -9.63 0.55 -7.36
N CYS A 4 -8.81 0.42 -6.33
CA CYS A 4 -8.76 1.37 -5.22
C CYS A 4 -7.37 2.02 -5.17
N LYS A 5 -7.31 3.24 -4.65
CA LYS A 5 -6.02 3.88 -4.37
C LYS A 5 -5.71 3.73 -2.90
N LEU A 6 -4.46 3.40 -2.60
CA LEU A 6 -3.92 3.30 -1.26
C LEU A 6 -2.88 4.39 -1.05
N LEU A 7 -3.04 5.15 0.02
CA LEU A 7 -2.05 6.10 0.50
C LEU A 7 -1.16 5.40 1.52
N MET A 8 0.11 5.27 1.17
CA MET A 8 1.13 4.64 2.01
C MET A 8 2.10 5.71 2.52
N SER A 9 2.53 5.63 3.78
CA SER A 9 3.45 6.63 4.32
C SER A 9 4.39 6.07 5.38
N THR A 10 5.65 6.47 5.31
CA THR A 10 6.71 6.17 6.29
C THR A 10 7.92 7.05 6.02
N ALA A 11 8.79 7.24 7.02
CA ALA A 11 10.04 7.99 6.86
C ALA A 11 10.94 7.42 5.75
N GLN A 12 10.89 6.10 5.53
CA GLN A 12 11.61 5.40 4.45
C GLN A 12 10.66 4.96 3.32
N VAL A 13 9.83 5.89 2.81
CA VAL A 13 8.76 5.57 1.82
C VAL A 13 9.24 4.82 0.59
N GLN A 14 10.51 4.97 0.21
CA GLN A 14 11.10 4.22 -0.89
C GLN A 14 10.97 2.70 -0.69
N LYS A 15 11.11 2.19 0.53
CA LYS A 15 10.95 0.75 0.83
C LYS A 15 9.53 0.24 0.59
N LEU A 16 8.52 1.09 0.81
CA LEU A 16 7.14 0.74 0.47
C LEU A 16 6.95 0.71 -1.05
N ILE A 17 7.51 1.69 -1.76
CA ILE A 17 7.45 1.74 -3.22
C ILE A 17 8.14 0.51 -3.82
N ASP A 18 9.37 0.23 -3.40
CA ASP A 18 10.17 -0.89 -3.90
C ASP A 18 9.48 -2.25 -3.65
N PHE A 19 8.70 -2.36 -2.57
CA PHE A 19 7.95 -3.59 -2.25
C PHE A 19 6.64 -3.70 -3.04
N PHE A 20 5.87 -2.61 -3.17
CA PHE A 20 4.52 -2.65 -3.73
C PHE A 20 4.46 -2.36 -5.23
N ASP A 21 5.48 -1.74 -5.83
CA ASP A 21 5.47 -1.46 -7.25
C ASP A 21 5.63 -2.76 -8.06
N GLY A 22 4.55 -3.16 -8.74
CA GLY A 22 4.50 -4.41 -9.48
C GLY A 22 4.25 -5.65 -8.62
N TYR A 23 3.92 -5.49 -7.34
CA TYR A 23 3.50 -6.62 -6.50
C TYR A 23 2.16 -7.18 -6.99
N GLU A 24 2.07 -8.50 -7.14
CA GLU A 24 0.86 -9.19 -7.56
C GLU A 24 0.75 -10.53 -6.83
N ASP A 25 -0.42 -10.78 -6.23
CA ASP A 25 -0.81 -12.07 -5.70
C ASP A 25 -2.27 -12.39 -6.07
N ASP A 26 -2.81 -13.49 -5.53
CA ASP A 26 -4.17 -13.95 -5.83
C ASP A 26 -5.28 -12.95 -5.41
N LYS A 27 -4.97 -11.95 -4.56
CA LYS A 27 -5.95 -11.01 -3.98
C LYS A 27 -5.74 -9.57 -4.41
N VAL A 28 -4.49 -9.12 -4.58
CA VAL A 28 -4.17 -7.73 -4.88
C VAL A 28 -3.09 -7.62 -5.94
N LYS A 29 -3.26 -6.63 -6.81
CA LYS A 29 -2.23 -6.18 -7.75
C LYS A 29 -1.92 -4.72 -7.49
N CYS A 30 -0.70 -4.43 -7.07
CA CYS A 30 -0.26 -3.09 -6.69
C CYS A 30 0.63 -2.47 -7.78
N LYS A 31 0.45 -1.18 -8.01
CA LYS A 31 1.25 -0.38 -8.93
C LYS A 31 1.52 1.00 -8.33
N PHE A 32 2.77 1.43 -8.36
CA PHE A 32 3.10 2.77 -7.93
C PHE A 32 2.55 3.83 -8.89
N ILE A 33 1.94 4.89 -8.33
CA ILE A 33 1.41 6.03 -9.10
C ILE A 33 2.38 7.21 -8.97
N LYS A 34 2.59 7.70 -7.74
CA LYS A 34 3.45 8.85 -7.46
C LYS A 34 3.88 8.91 -5.99
N LYS A 35 4.90 9.71 -5.73
CA LYS A 35 5.45 9.98 -4.40
C LYS A 35 5.37 11.47 -4.09
N THR A 36 4.86 11.81 -2.91
CA THR A 36 4.77 13.19 -2.40
C THR A 36 5.38 13.24 -1.00
N GLY A 37 6.65 13.67 -0.90
CA GLY A 37 7.39 13.64 0.36
C GLY A 37 7.54 12.21 0.89
N ILE A 38 7.02 11.96 2.10
CA ILE A 38 7.01 10.66 2.77
C ILE A 38 5.79 9.78 2.42
N LYS A 39 4.92 10.25 1.51
CA LYS A 39 3.72 9.55 1.07
C LYS A 39 3.92 8.97 -0.32
N ALA A 40 3.42 7.76 -0.55
CA ALA A 40 3.32 7.11 -1.85
C ALA A 40 1.85 6.78 -2.12
N GLU A 41 1.41 7.07 -3.34
CA GLU A 41 0.11 6.67 -3.85
C GLU A 41 0.29 5.40 -4.68
N ILE A 42 -0.42 4.34 -4.30
CA ILE A 42 -0.40 3.03 -4.92
C ILE A 42 -1.79 2.74 -5.48
N GLU A 43 -1.88 2.37 -6.75
CA GLU A 43 -3.08 1.77 -7.32
C GLU A 43 -3.11 0.29 -6.93
N CYS A 44 -4.22 -0.16 -6.38
CA CYS A 44 -4.44 -1.55 -5.98
C CYS A 44 -5.67 -2.08 -6.73
N GLU A 45 -5.47 -3.05 -7.61
CA GLU A 45 -6.55 -3.79 -8.26
C GLU A 45 -6.89 -5.01 -7.39
N THR A 46 -8.14 -5.09 -6.93
CA THR A 46 -8.58 -6.15 -6.02
C THR A 46 -10.10 -6.31 -6.06
N GLU A 47 -10.60 -7.44 -5.55
CA GLU A 47 -12.03 -7.63 -5.28
C GLU A 47 -12.42 -7.25 -3.85
N LEU A 48 -11.43 -6.98 -3.00
CA LEU A 48 -11.62 -6.53 -1.62
C LEU A 48 -12.14 -5.09 -1.57
N SER A 49 -12.83 -4.75 -0.49
CA SER A 49 -13.13 -3.34 -0.20
C SER A 49 -11.85 -2.54 0.04
N PRO A 50 -11.86 -1.20 -0.12
CA PRO A 50 -10.65 -0.38 0.09
C PRO A 50 -10.03 -0.55 1.49
N ASP A 51 -10.84 -0.71 2.53
CA ASP A 51 -10.37 -0.92 3.91
C ASP A 51 -9.72 -2.30 4.11
N GLU A 52 -10.32 -3.34 3.51
CA GLU A 52 -9.75 -4.68 3.51
C GLU A 52 -8.45 -4.74 2.72
N ALA A 53 -8.40 -4.08 1.55
CA ALA A 53 -7.21 -3.97 0.72
C ALA A 53 -6.07 -3.28 1.47
N ALA A 54 -6.35 -2.16 2.15
CA ALA A 54 -5.37 -1.44 2.96
C ALA A 54 -4.85 -2.31 4.12
N SER A 55 -5.76 -3.00 4.82
CA SER A 55 -5.42 -3.90 5.93
C SER A 55 -4.60 -5.10 5.46
N TYR A 56 -4.95 -5.66 4.31
CA TYR A 56 -4.23 -6.77 3.68
C TYR A 56 -2.82 -6.35 3.27
N CYS A 57 -2.67 -5.24 2.54
CA CYS A 57 -1.36 -4.69 2.15
C CYS A 57 -0.51 -4.38 3.39
N LYS A 58 -1.10 -3.83 4.45
CA LYS A 58 -0.40 -3.61 5.72
C LYS A 58 0.12 -4.92 6.31
N GLY A 59 -0.69 -5.97 6.27
CA GLY A 59 -0.31 -7.32 6.70
C GLY A 59 0.82 -7.92 5.86
N LEU A 60 0.83 -7.69 4.54
CA LEU A 60 1.90 -8.12 3.64
C LEU A 60 3.23 -7.45 4.01
N PHE A 61 3.25 -6.13 4.11
CA PHE A 61 4.50 -5.42 4.42
C PHE A 61 5.02 -5.75 5.82
N LYS A 62 4.14 -5.93 6.82
CA LYS A 62 4.54 -6.36 8.19
C LYS A 62 5.29 -7.70 8.23
N LYS A 63 5.11 -8.57 7.24
CA LYS A 63 5.81 -9.86 7.15
C LYS A 63 7.23 -9.72 6.61
N THR A 64 7.60 -8.58 6.04
CA THR A 64 8.97 -8.33 5.59
C THR A 64 9.85 -7.89 6.77
N PRO A 65 11.18 -8.07 6.67
CA PRO A 65 12.11 -7.54 7.68
C PRO A 65 11.93 -6.04 7.92
N GLU A 66 11.63 -5.27 6.88
CA GLU A 66 11.41 -3.83 6.96
C GLU A 66 10.10 -3.49 7.69
N GLY A 67 8.99 -4.16 7.37
CA GLY A 67 7.71 -3.87 8.00
C GLY A 67 7.61 -4.31 9.46
N GLY A 68 8.52 -5.16 9.94
CA GLY A 68 8.67 -5.48 11.35
C GLY A 68 9.30 -4.35 12.18
N ILE A 69 10.03 -3.42 11.54
CA ILE A 69 10.84 -2.40 12.22
C ILE A 69 10.35 -0.99 11.91
N LEU A 70 9.82 -0.76 10.71
CA LEU A 70 9.37 0.56 10.28
C LEU A 70 8.03 0.95 10.91
N TYR A 71 7.92 2.21 11.27
CA TYR A 71 6.63 2.84 11.53
C TYR A 71 6.02 3.32 10.21
N PHE A 72 4.86 2.79 9.83
CA PHE A 72 4.19 3.09 8.57
C PHE A 72 2.67 3.07 8.66
N SER A 73 2.02 3.76 7.74
CA SER A 73 0.56 3.77 7.55
C SER A 73 0.21 3.38 6.12
N ILE A 74 -0.87 2.60 5.97
CA ILE A 74 -1.50 2.27 4.68
C ILE A 74 -2.99 2.46 4.89
N GLN A 75 -3.61 3.31 4.07
CA GLN A 75 -5.02 3.69 4.17
C GLN A 75 -5.63 3.84 2.76
N PRO A 76 -6.93 3.61 2.60
CA PRO A 76 -7.59 3.92 1.33
C PRO A 76 -7.63 5.43 1.08
N ASP A 77 -7.43 5.83 -0.18
CA ASP A 77 -7.57 7.21 -0.63
C ASP A 77 -9.05 7.61 -0.52
N GLY A 78 -9.37 8.48 0.45
CA GLY A 78 -10.75 8.88 0.76
C GLY A 78 -11.18 8.71 2.22
N PHE A 79 -10.34 8.16 3.11
CA PHE A 79 -10.66 8.06 4.55
C PHE A 79 -10.76 9.44 5.27
N PHE A 80 -10.37 10.54 4.62
CA PHE A 80 -10.54 11.93 5.09
C PHE A 80 -11.43 12.75 4.14
N GLY A 81 -12.62 12.22 3.84
CA GLY A 81 -13.72 12.97 3.22
C GLY A 81 -14.76 13.36 4.26
#